data_AF-A0A815MNN7-F1
#
_entry.id   AF-A0A815MNN7-F1
#
_cell.length_a   1.000
_cell.length_b   1.000
_cell.length_c   1.000
_cell.angle_alpha   90.00
_cell.angle_beta   90.00
_cell.angle_gamma   90.00
#
_symmetry.space_group_name_H-M   'P 1'
#
loop_
_entity.id
_entity.type
_entity.pdbx_description
1 polymer ?
#
loop_
_entity_poly.entity_id
_entity_poly.type
_entity_poly.pdbx_seq_one_letter_code
_entity_poly.pdbx_strand_id
1 'polypeptide(L)'
;MLVTTKVAQIPNVPPSTTTFSEETLIPQLGVETPQPEELRFQLNRINDWNFNIFLIETISGERPLTAITYRIFQERDLIRIFSIEPHKLLSYLFALEDHYQQVPYHNKLHG
;
A
#
# COMPACT_ATOMS: atom_id res chain seq x y z
N MET A 1 -22.32 -14.95 16.00
CA MET A 1 -21.50 -16.10 15.53
C MET A 1 -20.40 -15.51 14.66
N LEU A 2 -19.21 -15.31 15.21
CA LEU A 2 -18.10 -14.68 14.49
C LEU A 2 -17.47 -15.73 13.57
N VAL A 3 -17.45 -15.46 12.27
CA VAL A 3 -16.79 -16.32 11.27
C VAL A 3 -15.33 -15.90 11.22
N THR A 4 -14.46 -16.63 11.90
CA THR A 4 -13.02 -16.44 11.80
C THR A 4 -12.53 -17.10 10.51
N THR A 5 -12.40 -16.32 9.44
CA THR A 5 -11.74 -16.81 8.22
C THR A 5 -10.25 -16.93 8.50
N LYS A 6 -9.80 -18.16 8.78
CA LYS A 6 -8.40 -18.50 8.98
C LYS A 6 -7.68 -18.35 7.64
N VAL A 7 -6.96 -17.25 7.44
CA VAL A 7 -6.07 -17.07 6.29
C VAL A 7 -5.04 -18.20 6.33
N ALA A 8 -4.98 -19.00 5.26
CA ALA A 8 -4.01 -20.08 5.16
C ALA A 8 -2.59 -19.46 5.18
N GLN A 9 -1.80 -19.86 6.18
CA GLN A 9 -0.39 -19.52 6.24
C GLN A 9 0.33 -20.25 5.10
N ILE A 10 0.95 -19.47 4.21
CA ILE A 10 1.83 -20.01 3.16
C ILE A 10 3.13 -20.43 3.85
N PRO A 11 3.61 -21.67 3.71
CA PRO A 11 4.86 -22.10 4.31
C PRO A 11 6.03 -21.22 3.83
N ASN A 12 6.88 -20.78 4.76
CA ASN A 12 8.03 -19.86 4.59
C ASN A 12 7.73 -18.36 4.40
N VAL A 13 6.52 -17.89 4.66
CA VAL A 13 6.23 -16.45 4.71
C VAL A 13 6.35 -15.96 6.17
N PRO A 14 7.29 -15.04 6.50
CA PRO A 14 7.30 -14.42 7.82
C PRO A 14 5.96 -13.70 8.05
N PRO A 15 5.41 -13.75 9.27
CA PRO A 15 4.11 -13.14 9.55
C PRO A 15 4.16 -11.64 9.23
N SER A 16 3.29 -11.20 8.32
CA SER A 16 3.08 -9.77 8.05
C SER A 16 2.64 -9.08 9.34
N THR A 17 3.30 -7.97 9.68
CA THR A 17 3.05 -7.23 10.93
C THR A 17 1.68 -6.54 10.95
N THR A 18 0.99 -6.46 9.81
CA THR A 18 -0.27 -5.73 9.67
C THR A 18 -1.41 -6.63 9.22
N THR A 19 -2.14 -7.21 10.18
CA THR A 19 -3.46 -7.81 9.96
C THR A 19 -4.53 -6.73 9.98
N PHE A 20 -5.20 -6.50 8.84
CA PHE A 20 -6.39 -5.66 8.79
C PHE A 20 -7.61 -6.49 9.19
N SER A 21 -8.33 -6.08 10.22
CA SER A 21 -9.67 -6.61 10.52
C SER A 21 -10.70 -5.89 9.63
N GLU A 22 -11.83 -6.55 9.32
CA GLU A 22 -12.93 -5.98 8.52
C GLU A 22 -13.51 -4.69 9.12
N GLU A 23 -13.25 -4.39 10.40
CA GLU A 23 -13.70 -3.20 11.11
C GLU A 23 -12.71 -2.02 11.05
N THR A 24 -11.50 -2.22 10.50
CA THR A 24 -10.49 -1.16 10.42
C THR A 24 -10.88 -0.15 9.33
N LEU A 25 -10.80 1.15 9.59
CA LEU A 25 -11.03 2.14 8.54
C LEU A 25 -9.91 2.09 7.49
N ILE A 26 -10.28 2.03 6.21
CA ILE A 26 -9.31 2.09 5.10
C ILE A 26 -8.70 3.49 5.05
N PRO A 27 -7.37 3.63 5.16
CA PRO A 27 -6.73 4.94 5.00
C PRO A 27 -7.00 5.50 3.60
N GLN A 28 -7.41 6.76 3.53
CA GLN A 28 -7.79 7.39 2.26
C GLN A 28 -6.64 7.38 1.24
N LEU A 29 -5.39 7.51 1.72
CA LEU A 29 -4.16 7.51 0.91
C LEU A 29 -3.50 6.12 0.84
N GLY A 30 -4.20 5.07 1.29
CA GLY A 30 -3.70 3.69 1.34
C GLY A 30 -2.76 3.40 2.51
N VAL A 31 -2.15 4.44 3.09
CA VAL A 31 -1.21 4.35 4.22
C VAL A 31 -1.56 5.38 5.29
N GLU A 32 -1.16 5.11 6.52
CA GLU A 32 -1.15 6.11 7.59
C GLU A 32 0.08 7.00 7.45
N THR A 33 -0.08 8.30 7.73
CA THR A 33 1.03 9.25 7.63
C THR A 33 0.85 10.42 8.60
N PRO A 34 1.93 10.93 9.22
CA PRO A 34 1.88 12.17 9.98
C PRO A 34 1.74 13.42 9.08
N GLN A 35 1.91 13.29 7.75
CA GLN A 35 1.90 14.39 6.78
C GLN A 35 0.89 14.15 5.64
N PRO A 36 -0.42 13.99 5.94
CA PRO A 36 -1.42 13.59 4.95
C PRO A 36 -1.61 14.61 3.82
N GLU A 37 -1.50 15.91 4.08
CA GLU A 37 -1.68 16.94 3.05
C GLU A 37 -0.52 16.98 2.06
N GLU A 38 0.72 16.83 2.53
CA GLU A 38 1.90 16.76 1.66
C GLU A 38 1.89 15.47 0.84
N LEU A 39 1.57 14.32 1.47
CA LEU A 39 1.46 13.05 0.75
C LEU A 39 0.37 13.13 -0.33
N ARG A 40 -0.79 13.71 0.00
CA ARG A 40 -1.87 13.93 -0.97
C ARG A 40 -1.43 14.82 -2.12
N PHE A 41 -0.71 15.91 -1.83
CA PHE A 41 -0.17 16.80 -2.85
C PHE A 41 0.76 16.05 -3.82
N GLN A 42 1.71 15.26 -3.30
CA GLN A 42 2.61 14.46 -4.12
C GLN A 42 1.84 13.40 -4.94
N LEU A 43 0.90 12.68 -4.32
CA LEU A 43 0.10 11.65 -4.99
C LEU A 43 -0.87 12.20 -6.05
N ASN A 44 -1.30 13.46 -5.94
CA ASN A 44 -2.10 14.11 -6.98
C ASN A 44 -1.30 14.39 -8.26
N ARG A 45 0.03 14.32 -8.20
CA ARG A 45 0.94 14.54 -9.32
C ARG A 45 1.47 13.23 -9.91
N ILE A 46 0.80 12.10 -9.65
CA ILE A 46 1.28 10.77 -10.04
C ILE A 46 1.43 10.56 -11.55
N ASN A 47 0.83 11.41 -12.38
CA ASN A 47 0.97 11.39 -13.84
C ASN A 47 2.12 12.26 -14.36
N ASP A 48 2.74 13.07 -13.50
CA ASP A 48 3.90 13.86 -13.88
C ASP A 48 5.11 12.93 -14.00
N TRP A 49 5.88 13.08 -15.07
CA TRP A 49 7.07 12.24 -15.30
C TRP A 49 8.13 12.36 -14.18
N ASN A 50 8.17 13.50 -13.49
CA ASN A 50 9.22 13.88 -12.57
C ASN A 50 8.76 14.01 -11.10
N PHE A 51 7.77 13.22 -10.67
CA PHE A 51 7.36 13.21 -9.26
C PHE A 51 8.49 12.70 -8.34
N ASN A 52 8.53 13.19 -7.10
CA ASN A 52 9.62 12.85 -6.17
C ASN A 52 9.28 11.60 -5.34
N ILE A 53 9.67 10.44 -5.86
CA ILE A 53 9.48 9.14 -5.20
C ILE A 53 10.16 9.04 -3.83
N PHE A 54 11.35 9.65 -3.67
CA PHE A 54 12.10 9.63 -2.40
C PHE A 54 11.40 10.42 -1.29
N LEU A 55 10.77 11.54 -1.67
CA LEU A 55 9.95 12.30 -0.73
C LEU A 55 8.72 11.47 -0.31
N ILE A 56 8.06 10.81 -1.27
CA ILE A 56 6.92 9.92 -0.97
C ILE A 56 7.31 8.83 0.01
N GLU A 57 8.47 8.16 -0.17
CA GLU A 57 8.95 7.17 0.79
C GLU A 57 9.04 7.73 2.21
N THR A 58 9.63 8.92 2.35
CA THR A 58 9.81 9.58 3.65
C THR A 58 8.47 9.89 4.30
N ILE A 59 7.50 10.44 3.55
CA ILE A 59 6.23 10.93 4.11
C ILE A 59 5.10 9.90 4.09
N SER A 60 5.31 8.70 3.52
CA SER A 60 4.33 7.59 3.51
C SER A 60 4.52 6.61 4.67
N GLY A 61 5.45 6.88 5.60
CA GLY A 61 5.83 5.91 6.63
C GLY A 61 6.67 4.76 6.07
N GLU A 62 7.55 5.06 5.11
CA GLU A 62 8.34 4.09 4.35
C GLU A 62 7.49 3.05 3.59
N ARG A 63 6.35 3.51 3.06
CA ARG A 63 5.41 2.71 2.25
C ARG A 63 5.19 3.27 0.84
N PRO A 64 6.26 3.64 0.09
CA PRO A 64 6.11 4.27 -1.22
C PRO A 64 5.34 3.39 -2.22
N LEU A 65 5.61 2.08 -2.26
CA LEU A 65 4.98 1.16 -3.20
C LEU A 65 3.48 1.07 -2.94
N THR A 66 3.09 0.90 -1.66
CA THR A 66 1.69 0.81 -1.28
C THR A 66 0.94 2.11 -1.57
N ALA A 67 1.48 3.26 -1.17
CA ALA A 67 0.84 4.56 -1.35
C ALA A 67 0.61 4.89 -2.83
N ILE A 68 1.62 4.66 -3.68
CA ILE A 68 1.53 4.93 -5.12
C ILE A 68 0.62 3.94 -5.82
N THR A 69 0.78 2.65 -5.57
CA THR A 69 -0.04 1.63 -6.24
C THR A 69 -1.51 1.82 -5.88
N TYR A 70 -1.82 2.07 -4.61
CA TYR A 70 -3.18 2.35 -4.19
C TYR A 70 -3.76 3.60 -4.87
N ARG A 71 -2.96 4.68 -4.98
CA ARG A 71 -3.37 5.89 -5.71
C ARG A 71 -3.65 5.61 -7.19
N ILE A 72 -2.79 4.85 -7.87
CA ILE A 72 -2.98 4.48 -9.28
C ILE A 72 -4.28 3.67 -9.44
N PHE A 73 -4.54 2.71 -8.54
CA PHE A 73 -5.75 1.89 -8.55
C PHE A 73 -7.02 2.72 -8.35
N GLN A 74 -6.97 3.73 -7.47
CA GLN A 74 -8.07 4.68 -7.28
C GLN A 74 -8.27 5.56 -8.52
N GLU A 75 -7.20 6.17 -9.03
CA GLU A 75 -7.28 7.16 -10.12
C GLU A 75 -7.69 6.53 -11.46
N ARG A 76 -7.34 5.26 -11.67
CA ARG A 76 -7.72 4.48 -12.86
C ARG A 76 -9.00 3.67 -12.64
N ASP A 77 -9.66 3.83 -11.49
CA ASP A 77 -10.92 3.17 -11.14
C ASP A 77 -10.84 1.62 -11.16
N LEU A 78 -9.63 1.07 -10.99
CA LEU A 78 -9.36 -0.38 -11.12
C LEU A 78 -10.00 -1.18 -9.98
N ILE A 79 -10.11 -0.58 -8.80
CA ILE A 79 -10.77 -1.20 -7.64
C ILE A 79 -12.22 -1.54 -7.99
N ARG A 80 -12.95 -0.58 -8.59
CA ARG A 80 -14.35 -0.77 -8.99
C ARG A 80 -14.45 -1.66 -10.22
N ILE A 81 -13.65 -1.41 -11.26
CA ILE A 81 -13.70 -2.16 -12.53
C ILE A 81 -13.49 -3.66 -12.29
N PHE A 82 -12.52 -4.02 -11.46
CA PHE A 82 -12.21 -5.42 -11.16
C PHE A 82 -12.91 -5.96 -9.90
N SER A 83 -13.79 -5.16 -9.28
CA SER A 83 -14.49 -5.54 -8.03
C SER A 83 -13.51 -6.01 -6.94
N ILE A 84 -12.38 -5.33 -6.81
CA ILE A 84 -11.37 -5.64 -5.81
C ILE A 84 -11.83 -5.08 -4.47
N GLU A 85 -11.84 -5.92 -3.45
CA GLU A 85 -12.10 -5.46 -2.09
C GLU A 85 -10.90 -4.63 -1.58
N PRO A 86 -11.09 -3.36 -1.16
CA PRO A 86 -9.96 -2.47 -0.85
C PRO A 86 -9.08 -2.99 0.30
N HIS A 87 -9.66 -3.67 1.29
CA HIS A 87 -8.90 -4.30 2.37
C HIS A 87 -7.94 -5.37 1.85
N LYS A 88 -8.42 -6.25 0.95
CA LYS A 88 -7.58 -7.29 0.34
C LYS A 88 -6.47 -6.69 -0.50
N LEU A 89 -6.75 -5.62 -1.24
CA LEU A 89 -5.73 -4.89 -2.00
C LEU A 89 -4.65 -4.35 -1.07
N LEU A 90 -5.02 -3.61 -0.02
CA LEU A 90 -4.04 -3.04 0.91
C LEU A 90 -3.25 -4.12 1.65
N SER A 91 -3.92 -5.17 2.16
CA SER A 91 -3.23 -6.31 2.78
C SER A 91 -2.23 -6.96 1.83
N TYR A 92 -2.58 -7.12 0.55
CA TYR A 92 -1.67 -7.63 -0.46
C TYR A 92 -0.49 -6.68 -0.70
N LEU A 93 -0.74 -5.37 -0.86
CA LEU A 93 0.32 -4.38 -1.10
C LEU A 93 1.29 -4.26 0.08
N PHE A 94 0.80 -4.25 1.32
CA PHE A 94 1.65 -4.26 2.50
C PHE A 94 2.52 -5.50 2.56
N ALA A 95 1.94 -6.68 2.32
CA ALA A 95 2.70 -7.92 2.26
C ALA A 95 3.74 -7.88 1.13
N LEU A 96 3.37 -7.45 -0.08
CA LEU A 96 4.29 -7.31 -1.21
C LEU A 96 5.47 -6.39 -0.88
N GLU A 97 5.19 -5.22 -0.30
CA GLU A 97 6.18 -4.22 0.08
C GLU A 97 7.13 -4.71 1.19
N ASP A 98 6.60 -5.42 2.19
CA ASP A 98 7.39 -6.03 3.27
C ASP A 98 8.38 -7.11 2.76
N HIS A 99 8.10 -7.71 1.61
CA HIS A 99 8.94 -8.77 1.03
C HIS A 99 10.00 -8.27 0.06
N TYR A 100 10.07 -6.96 -0.23
CA TYR A 100 11.20 -6.39 -0.94
C TYR A 100 12.47 -6.49 -0.10
N GLN A 101 13.58 -6.86 -0.73
CA GLN A 101 14.87 -6.93 -0.05
C GLN A 101 15.46 -5.53 0.14
N GLN A 102 16.20 -5.35 1.24
CA GLN A 102 16.96 -4.14 1.52
C GLN A 102 18.28 -4.11 0.75
N VAL A 103 18.16 -4.10 -0.58
CA VAL A 103 19.28 -3.94 -1.51
C VAL A 103 19.31 -2.51 -2.05
N PRO A 104 20.47 -2.00 -2.52
CA PRO A 104 20.60 -0.59 -2.85
C PRO A 104 19.67 -0.07 -3.95
N TYR A 105 19.15 -0.94 -4.82
CA TYR A 105 18.34 -0.53 -5.96
C TYR A 105 17.06 -1.33 -6.12
N HIS A 106 17.12 -2.67 -6.22
CA HIS A 106 15.93 -3.52 -6.39
C HIS A 106 15.13 -3.72 -5.08
N ASN A 107 14.67 -2.61 -4.50
CA ASN A 107 13.93 -2.54 -3.24
C ASN A 107 12.52 -1.95 -3.47
N LYS A 108 11.77 -1.76 -2.38
CA LYS A 108 10.40 -1.23 -2.39
C LYS A 108 10.23 0.15 -3.03
N LEU A 109 11.30 0.94 -3.11
CA LEU A 109 11.28 2.25 -3.76
C LEU A 109 11.30 2.13 -5.29
N HIS A 110 11.93 1.08 -5.82
CA HIS A 110 12.13 0.89 -7.26
C HIS A 110 11.01 0.10 -7.95
N GLY A 111 10.45 -0.90 -7.26
CA GLY A 111 9.40 -1.77 -7.79
C GLY A 111 8.09 -1.06 -8.07
#